data_AF-X6L884-F1
#
_entry.id   AF-X6L884-F1
#
_cell.length_a   1.000
_cell.length_b   1.000
_cell.length_c   1.000
_cell.angle_alpha   90.00
_cell.angle_beta   90.00
_cell.angle_gamma   90.00
#
_symmetry.space_group_name_H-M   'P 1'
#
loop_
_entity.id
_entity.type
_entity.pdbx_description
1 polymer ?
#
loop_
_entity_poly.entity_id
_entity_poly.type
_entity_poly.pdbx_seq_one_letter_code
_entity_poly.pdbx_strand_id
1 'polypeptide(L)'
;KLPVCDDIAPFNYYAYVRINDVILFFGGWNCKNGPDEIISKSVHKYSIRENKWMIFQNTLSSPLDSCVAILSEDNTYVHIIGGSTHVKIEVREWLSEEEMKKGIELKVEEKEKEKKKNEMETIVNKVKKDNDVEHCFITGKLKIIF
;
A
#
# COMPACT_ATOMS: atom_id res chain seq x y z
N LYS A 1 1.63 15.08 -5.73
CA LYS A 1 1.78 14.84 -7.19
C LYS A 1 3.09 14.07 -7.37
N LEU A 2 3.02 12.84 -7.89
CA LEU A 2 4.22 11.98 -8.10
C LEU A 2 4.87 12.39 -9.43
N PRO A 3 6.17 12.74 -9.47
CA PRO A 3 6.86 13.02 -10.74
C PRO A 3 6.93 11.72 -11.55
N VAL A 4 6.50 11.76 -12.81
CA VAL A 4 6.52 10.60 -13.71
C VAL A 4 7.88 10.57 -14.42
N CYS A 5 8.55 9.42 -14.44
CA CYS A 5 9.82 9.25 -15.18
C CYS A 5 9.55 9.20 -16.69
N ASP A 6 10.49 9.68 -17.49
CA ASP A 6 10.39 9.68 -18.95
C ASP A 6 10.20 8.26 -19.53
N ASP A 7 10.73 7.23 -18.86
CA ASP A 7 10.60 5.84 -19.30
C ASP A 7 9.17 5.30 -19.22
N ILE A 8 8.38 5.74 -18.24
CA ILE A 8 6.99 5.29 -18.03
C ILE A 8 5.97 6.29 -18.59
N ALA A 9 6.37 7.56 -18.75
CA ALA A 9 5.53 8.63 -19.28
C ALA A 9 4.76 8.30 -20.57
N PRO A 10 5.32 7.57 -21.56
CA PRO A 10 4.57 7.27 -22.78
C PRO A 10 3.54 6.14 -22.62
N PHE A 11 3.53 5.40 -21.50
CA PHE A 11 2.68 4.23 -21.32
C PHE A 11 1.44 4.50 -20.46
N ASN A 12 0.32 3.92 -20.87
CA ASN A 12 -0.96 3.92 -20.17
C ASN A 12 -1.34 2.50 -19.77
N TYR A 13 -2.42 2.33 -18.99
CA TYR A 13 -2.97 1.02 -18.63
C TYR A 13 -1.96 0.04 -17.98
N TYR A 14 -0.95 0.57 -17.29
CA TYR A 14 -0.04 -0.21 -16.47
C TYR A 14 -0.72 -0.65 -15.17
N ALA A 15 -0.30 -1.79 -14.63
CA ALA A 15 -0.62 -2.15 -13.26
C ALA A 15 0.38 -1.51 -12.30
N TYR A 16 -0.01 -1.34 -11.04
CA TYR A 16 0.94 -1.01 -9.98
C TYR A 16 0.56 -1.69 -8.67
N VAL A 17 1.56 -1.94 -7.84
CA VAL A 17 1.38 -2.43 -6.47
C VAL A 17 2.32 -1.67 -5.54
N ARG A 18 1.81 -1.30 -4.35
CA ARG A 18 2.64 -0.73 -3.29
C ARG A 18 3.07 -1.85 -2.35
N ILE A 19 4.37 -1.95 -2.09
CA ILE A 19 4.95 -2.85 -1.10
C ILE A 19 5.84 -2.00 -0.19
N ASN A 20 5.40 -1.79 1.05
CA ASN A 20 6.04 -0.88 2.02
C ASN A 20 6.19 0.55 1.44
N ASP A 21 7.42 1.05 1.33
CA ASP A 21 7.76 2.37 0.76
C ASP A 21 8.13 2.30 -0.72
N VAL A 22 7.87 1.18 -1.39
CA VAL A 22 8.18 0.98 -2.80
C VAL A 22 6.87 0.81 -3.59
N ILE A 23 6.77 1.50 -4.72
CA ILE A 23 5.71 1.27 -5.71
C ILE A 23 6.37 0.61 -6.93
N LEU A 24 5.84 -0.53 -7.33
CA LEU A 24 6.23 -1.22 -8.56
C LEU A 24 5.14 -0.98 -9.61
N PHE A 25 5.56 -0.61 -10.82
CA PHE A 25 4.72 -0.39 -11.99
C PHE A 25 5.03 -1.47 -13.03
N PHE A 26 4.02 -2.00 -13.69
CA PHE A 26 4.14 -3.16 -14.58
C PHE A 26 3.51 -2.88 -15.94
N GLY A 27 4.32 -3.06 -16.98
CA GLY A 27 3.88 -3.05 -18.37
C GLY A 27 3.30 -1.71 -18.83
N GLY A 28 2.22 -1.78 -19.58
CA GLY A 28 1.51 -0.62 -20.14
C GLY A 28 1.56 -0.56 -21.67
N TRP A 29 0.66 0.23 -22.24
CA TRP A 29 0.48 0.41 -23.69
C TRP A 29 0.67 1.88 -24.07
N ASN A 30 1.42 2.12 -25.15
CA ASN A 30 1.72 3.48 -25.60
C ASN A 30 0.56 4.17 -26.36
N CYS A 31 -0.62 3.54 -26.45
CA CYS A 31 -1.81 4.05 -27.12
C CYS A 31 -1.59 4.43 -28.60
N LYS A 32 -0.54 3.91 -29.23
CA LYS A 32 -0.30 4.07 -30.67
C LYS A 32 -0.91 2.90 -31.43
N ASN A 33 -1.20 3.13 -32.69
CA ASN A 33 -1.76 2.14 -33.60
C ASN A 33 -0.75 1.77 -34.69
N GLY A 34 -0.80 0.52 -35.14
CA GLY A 34 0.01 0.06 -36.28
C GLY A 34 1.45 -0.29 -35.86
N PRO A 35 2.46 -0.04 -36.71
CA PRO A 35 3.83 -0.52 -36.46
C PRO A 35 4.52 0.14 -35.25
N ASP A 36 4.00 1.28 -34.78
CA ASP A 36 4.51 1.99 -33.61
C ASP A 36 3.84 1.56 -32.30
N GLU A 37 2.93 0.57 -32.35
CA GLU A 37 2.27 0.01 -31.17
C GLU A 37 3.29 -0.73 -30.29
N ILE A 38 3.39 -0.32 -29.03
CA ILE A 38 4.29 -0.94 -28.06
C ILE A 38 3.49 -1.30 -26.80
N ILE A 39 3.47 -2.59 -26.51
CA ILE A 39 3.09 -3.13 -25.21
C ILE A 39 4.38 -3.39 -24.42
N SER A 40 4.49 -2.76 -23.26
CA SER A 40 5.66 -2.84 -22.41
C SER A 40 5.66 -4.12 -21.58
N LYS A 41 6.85 -4.69 -21.42
CA LYS A 41 7.15 -5.74 -20.43
C LYS A 41 8.02 -5.21 -19.29
N SER A 42 8.30 -3.91 -19.27
CA SER A 42 9.17 -3.30 -18.28
C SER A 42 8.51 -3.25 -16.92
N VAL A 43 9.34 -3.31 -15.89
CA VAL A 43 8.94 -3.05 -14.51
C VAL A 43 9.68 -1.81 -14.05
N HIS A 44 8.95 -0.83 -13.52
CA HIS A 44 9.55 0.39 -13.00
C HIS A 44 9.33 0.46 -11.50
N LYS A 45 10.35 0.95 -10.80
CA LYS A 45 10.36 1.01 -9.34
C LYS A 45 10.46 2.47 -8.87
N TYR A 46 9.62 2.82 -7.91
CA TYR A 46 9.60 4.14 -7.28
C TYR A 46 9.73 4.00 -5.77
N SER A 47 10.70 4.69 -5.17
CA SER A 47 10.86 4.81 -3.72
C SER A 47 10.05 6.02 -3.23
N ILE A 48 9.02 5.76 -2.41
CA ILE A 48 8.21 6.79 -1.76
C ILE A 48 9.07 7.59 -0.78
N ARG A 49 9.89 6.90 0.01
CA ARG A 49 10.74 7.51 1.04
C ARG A 49 11.77 8.47 0.44
N GLU A 50 12.37 8.08 -0.67
CA GLU A 50 13.40 8.90 -1.34
C GLU A 50 12.80 9.84 -2.39
N ASN A 51 11.52 9.67 -2.71
CA ASN A 51 10.80 10.40 -3.75
C ASN A 51 11.54 10.33 -5.10
N LYS A 52 11.97 9.12 -5.46
CA LYS A 52 12.85 8.86 -6.62
C LYS A 52 12.46 7.60 -7.36
N TRP A 53 12.63 7.66 -8.68
CA TRP A 53 12.65 6.48 -9.54
C TRP A 53 13.97 5.75 -9.37
N MET A 54 13.89 4.43 -9.29
CA MET A 54 15.03 3.54 -9.06
C MET A 54 15.35 2.80 -10.34
N ILE A 55 16.65 2.57 -10.58
CA ILE A 55 17.10 1.68 -11.65
C ILE A 55 16.65 0.26 -11.28
N PHE A 56 15.91 -0.37 -12.18
CA PHE A 56 15.39 -1.72 -12.00
C PHE A 56 15.55 -2.50 -13.30
N GLN A 57 16.22 -3.65 -13.24
CA GLN A 57 16.60 -4.41 -14.44
C GLN A 57 15.67 -5.59 -14.72
N ASN A 58 14.82 -5.98 -13.78
CA ASN A 58 13.91 -7.10 -14.02
C ASN A 58 12.78 -6.66 -14.96
N THR A 59 12.36 -7.60 -15.80
CA THR A 59 11.26 -7.42 -16.75
C THR A 59 10.28 -8.57 -16.61
N LEU A 60 9.06 -8.34 -17.06
CA LEU A 60 8.03 -9.37 -17.16
C LEU A 60 8.40 -10.38 -18.26
N SER A 61 7.99 -11.63 -18.07
CA SER A 61 8.19 -12.70 -19.07
C SER A 61 7.41 -12.46 -20.37
N SER A 62 6.32 -11.69 -20.30
CA SER A 62 5.51 -11.29 -21.45
C SER A 62 5.09 -9.83 -21.32
N PRO A 63 4.91 -9.11 -22.44
CA PRO A 63 4.28 -7.80 -22.44
C PRO A 63 2.86 -7.88 -21.86
N LEU A 64 2.50 -6.90 -21.02
CA LEU A 64 1.19 -6.83 -20.40
C LEU A 64 0.68 -5.39 -20.46
N ASP A 65 -0.54 -5.22 -20.93
CA ASP A 65 -1.33 -4.00 -20.79
C ASP A 65 -2.67 -4.35 -20.13
N SER A 66 -3.42 -3.32 -19.73
CA SER A 66 -4.78 -3.48 -19.21
C SER A 66 -4.84 -4.50 -18.06
N CYS A 67 -3.82 -4.48 -17.21
CA CYS A 67 -3.60 -5.46 -16.15
C CYS A 67 -3.81 -4.86 -14.75
N VAL A 68 -3.98 -5.75 -13.77
CA VAL A 68 -4.12 -5.42 -12.36
C VAL A 68 -3.04 -6.18 -11.59
N ALA A 69 -2.40 -5.52 -10.62
CA ALA A 69 -1.43 -6.15 -9.73
C ALA A 69 -1.97 -6.15 -8.30
N ILE A 70 -1.87 -7.30 -7.62
CA ILE A 70 -2.37 -7.52 -6.26
C ILE A 70 -1.28 -8.22 -5.46
N LEU A 71 -1.06 -7.77 -4.23
CA LEU A 71 -0.16 -8.41 -3.27
C LEU A 71 -0.88 -9.55 -2.55
N SER A 72 -0.23 -10.69 -2.36
CA SER A 72 -0.77 -11.80 -1.56
C SER A 72 -0.92 -11.40 -0.09
N GLU A 73 -1.81 -12.08 0.64
CA GLU A 73 -2.12 -11.77 2.05
C GLU A 73 -0.87 -11.83 2.95
N ASP A 74 0.02 -12.80 2.69
CA ASP A 74 1.28 -12.96 3.39
C ASP A 74 2.38 -11.98 2.91
N ASN A 75 2.12 -11.18 1.88
CA ASN A 75 3.06 -10.29 1.19
C ASN A 75 4.25 -11.01 0.55
N THR A 76 4.15 -12.31 0.29
CA THR A 76 5.22 -13.09 -0.35
C THR A 76 5.21 -12.95 -1.87
N TYR A 77 4.04 -12.74 -2.47
CA TYR A 77 3.86 -12.76 -3.93
C TYR A 77 3.09 -11.56 -4.46
N VAL A 78 3.50 -11.08 -5.63
CA VAL A 78 2.70 -10.20 -6.48
C VAL A 78 2.03 -11.04 -7.56
N HIS A 79 0.71 -10.90 -7.65
CA HIS A 79 -0.11 -11.47 -8.71
C HIS A 79 -0.48 -10.39 -9.72
N ILE A 80 -0.08 -10.56 -10.97
CA ILE A 80 -0.44 -9.69 -12.08
C ILE A 80 -1.42 -10.44 -12.96
N ILE A 81 -2.62 -9.89 -13.11
CA ILE A 81 -3.71 -10.48 -13.88
C ILE A 81 -4.11 -9.47 -14.97
N GLY A 82 -4.00 -9.87 -16.24
CA GLY A 82 -4.34 -9.00 -17.37
C GLY A 82 -4.34 -9.75 -18.70
N GLY A 83 -5.21 -9.32 -19.62
CA GLY A 83 -5.49 -10.07 -20.84
C GLY A 83 -5.96 -11.49 -20.54
N SER A 84 -5.22 -12.49 -21.02
CA SER A 84 -5.45 -13.92 -20.78
C SER A 84 -4.35 -14.56 -19.92
N THR A 85 -3.51 -13.77 -19.26
CA THR A 85 -2.31 -14.25 -18.57
C THR A 85 -2.37 -13.92 -17.08
N HIS A 86 -1.93 -14.88 -16.26
CA HIS A 86 -1.66 -14.70 -14.83
C HIS A 86 -0.17 -14.88 -14.59
N VAL A 87 0.46 -13.85 -14.03
CA VAL A 87 1.86 -13.91 -13.62
C VAL A 87 1.93 -13.83 -12.10
N LYS A 88 2.67 -14.75 -11.50
CA LYS A 88 2.95 -14.78 -10.07
C LYS A 88 4.44 -14.60 -9.86
N ILE A 89 4.82 -13.62 -9.05
CA ILE A 89 6.23 -13.24 -8.85
C ILE A 89 6.49 -13.12 -7.36
N GLU A 90 7.63 -13.62 -6.91
CA GLU A 90 8.02 -13.53 -5.51
C GLU A 90 8.59 -12.14 -5.20
N VAL A 91 8.12 -11.51 -4.12
CA VAL A 91 8.47 -10.13 -3.77
C VAL A 91 9.98 -9.96 -3.58
N ARG A 92 10.66 -10.97 -3.03
CA ARG A 92 12.12 -10.96 -2.81
C ARG A 92 12.93 -10.91 -4.10
N GLU A 93 12.35 -11.24 -5.26
CA GLU A 93 13.05 -11.12 -6.54
C GLU A 93 13.16 -9.65 -6.98
N TRP A 94 12.27 -8.78 -6.47
CA TRP A 94 12.12 -7.40 -6.92
C TRP A 94 12.49 -6.36 -5.86
N LEU A 95 12.48 -6.76 -4.58
CA LEU A 95 12.90 -5.95 -3.44
C LEU A 95 14.18 -6.48 -2.83
N SER A 96 15.08 -5.57 -2.50
CA SER A 96 16.26 -5.85 -1.68
C SER A 96 15.87 -6.19 -0.24
N GLU A 97 16.75 -6.89 0.47
CA GLU A 97 16.56 -7.17 1.89
C GLU A 97 16.36 -5.90 2.72
N GLU A 98 17.02 -4.80 2.37
CA GLU A 98 16.88 -3.51 3.08
C GLU A 98 15.49 -2.90 2.89
N GLU A 99 14.95 -2.96 1.67
CA GLU A 99 13.58 -2.53 1.37
C GLU A 99 12.56 -3.39 2.14
N MET A 100 12.84 -4.69 2.31
CA MET A 100 11.98 -5.59 3.09
C MET A 100 12.09 -5.36 4.61
N LYS A 101 13.30 -5.16 5.14
CA LYS A 101 13.55 -4.90 6.58
C LYS A 101 12.86 -3.62 7.06
N LYS A 102 12.98 -2.53 6.27
CA LYS A 102 12.28 -1.26 6.55
C LYS A 102 10.76 -1.44 6.64
N GLY A 103 10.20 -2.32 5.82
CA GLY A 103 8.77 -2.65 5.88
C GLY A 103 8.34 -3.32 7.18
N ILE A 104 9.19 -4.18 7.74
CA ILE A 104 8.93 -4.86 9.01
C ILE A 104 8.94 -3.85 10.16
N GLU A 105 9.93 -2.96 10.19
CA GLU A 105 10.02 -1.88 11.19
C GLU A 105 8.77 -0.99 11.18
N LEU A 106 8.32 -0.55 10.00
CA LEU A 106 7.10 0.25 9.84
C LEU A 106 5.85 -0.47 10.37
N LYS A 107 5.70 -1.77 10.07
CA LYS A 107 4.55 -2.56 10.58
C LYS A 107 4.56 -2.69 12.10
N VAL A 108 5.73 -2.74 12.73
CA VAL A 108 5.85 -2.73 14.20
C VAL A 108 5.42 -1.38 14.76
N GLU A 109 5.90 -0.28 14.19
CA GLU A 109 5.52 1.08 14.61
C GLU A 109 4.01 1.35 14.45
N GLU A 110 3.40 0.91 13.35
CA GLU A 110 1.95 1.07 13.11
C GLU A 110 1.13 0.31 14.15
N LYS A 111 1.51 -0.93 14.47
CA LYS A 111 0.85 -1.72 15.53
C LYS A 111 0.99 -1.08 16.91
N GLU A 112 2.15 -0.50 17.22
CA GLU A 112 2.34 0.23 18.48
C GLU A 112 1.48 1.50 18.57
N LYS A 113 1.36 2.26 17.47
CA LYS A 113 0.50 3.44 17.40
C LYS A 113 -0.98 3.06 17.55
N GLU A 114 -1.41 1.98 16.90
CA GLU A 114 -2.79 1.47 17.02
C GLU A 114 -3.11 1.02 18.44
N LYS A 115 -2.18 0.30 19.10
CA LYS A 115 -2.34 -0.08 20.51
C LYS A 115 -2.49 1.13 21.43
N LYS A 116 -1.63 2.15 21.28
CA LYS A 116 -1.72 3.40 22.06
C LYS A 116 -3.04 4.15 21.83
N LYS A 117 -3.53 4.18 20.59
CA LYS A 117 -4.82 4.80 20.25
C LYS A 117 -5.97 4.08 20.97
N ASN A 118 -5.99 2.74 20.92
CA ASN A 118 -7.03 1.94 21.55
C ASN A 118 -7.02 2.07 23.09
N GLU A 119 -5.82 2.14 23.69
CA GLU A 119 -5.66 2.42 25.13
C GLU A 119 -6.20 3.81 25.50
N MET A 120 -5.87 4.83 24.72
CA MET A 120 -6.35 6.21 24.95
C MET A 120 -7.87 6.32 24.82
N GLU A 121 -8.47 5.68 23.81
CA GLU A 121 -9.92 5.64 23.62
C GLU A 121 -10.63 4.97 24.82
N THR A 122 -10.03 3.91 25.37
CA THR A 122 -10.53 3.26 26.58
C THR A 122 -10.52 4.19 27.80
N ILE A 123 -9.44 4.97 27.97
CA ILE A 123 -9.33 5.94 29.08
C ILE A 123 -10.36 7.05 28.92
N VAL A 124 -10.51 7.62 27.71
CA VAL A 124 -11.48 8.69 27.42
C VAL A 124 -12.91 8.24 27.72
N ASN A 125 -13.26 7.00 27.35
CA ASN A 125 -14.60 6.47 27.62
C ASN A 125 -14.87 6.25 29.11
N LYS A 126 -13.87 5.87 29.91
CA LYS A 126 -13.99 5.80 31.38
C LYS A 126 -14.20 7.17 32.01
N VAL A 127 -13.40 8.17 31.64
CA VAL A 127 -13.50 9.54 32.15
C VAL A 127 -14.86 10.17 31.83
N LYS A 128 -15.40 9.95 30.62
CA LYS A 128 -16.75 10.40 30.26
C LYS A 128 -17.81 9.78 31.16
N LYS A 129 -17.71 8.47 31.42
CA LYS A 129 -18.65 7.75 32.29
C LYS A 129 -18.58 8.28 33.73
N ASP A 130 -17.38 8.54 34.25
CA ASP A 130 -17.20 9.07 35.60
C ASP A 130 -17.75 10.50 35.73
N ASN A 131 -17.54 11.35 34.72
CA ASN A 131 -18.10 12.71 34.69
C ASN A 131 -19.64 12.72 34.58
N ASP A 132 -20.23 11.80 33.81
CA ASP A 132 -21.69 11.64 33.72
C ASP A 132 -22.28 11.20 35.07
N VAL A 133 -21.56 10.34 35.79
CA VAL A 133 -21.93 9.88 37.14
C VAL A 133 -21.84 11.05 38.14
N GLU A 134 -20.75 11.82 38.16
CA GLU A 134 -20.62 13.00 39.03
C GLU A 134 -21.68 14.07 38.75
N HIS A 135 -21.98 14.35 37.47
CA HIS A 135 -23.05 15.29 37.11
C HIS A 135 -24.43 14.81 37.63
N CYS A 136 -24.70 13.51 37.62
CA CYS A 136 -25.90 12.94 38.23
C CYS A 136 -25.96 13.08 39.76
N PHE A 137 -24.82 12.99 40.46
CA PHE A 137 -24.73 13.23 41.90
C PHE A 137 -24.95 14.71 42.25
N ILE A 138 -24.34 15.64 41.51
CA ILE A 138 -24.44 17.09 41.78
C ILE A 138 -25.85 17.62 41.48
N THR A 139 -26.50 17.14 40.42
CA THR A 139 -27.85 17.60 40.03
C THR A 139 -28.99 16.97 40.84
N GLY A 140 -28.68 16.16 41.85
CA GLY A 140 -29.65 15.71 42.87
C GLY A 140 -30.71 14.73 42.39
N LYS A 141 -30.52 14.04 41.26
CA LYS A 141 -31.49 13.07 40.71
C LYS A 141 -31.40 11.66 41.31
N LEU A 142 -30.59 11.45 42.36
CA LEU A 142 -30.49 10.16 43.02
C LEU A 142 -31.72 9.91 43.92
N LYS A 143 -32.78 9.30 43.36
CA LYS A 143 -33.83 8.67 44.16
C LYS A 143 -33.26 7.37 44.74
N ILE A 144 -32.76 7.44 45.98
CA ILE A 144 -32.50 6.24 46.78
C ILE A 144 -33.86 5.62 47.10
N ILE A 145 -34.16 4.48 46.48
CA ILE A 145 -35.31 3.64 46.82
C ILE A 145 -34.77 2.57 47.78
N PHE A 146 -35.24 2.61 49.04
CA PHE A 146 -35.10 1.51 50.00
C PHE A 146 -36.14 0.44 49.71
#